data_AF-A0A920AYE8-F1
#
_entry.id   AF-A0A920AYE8-F1
#
_cell.length_a   1.000
_cell.length_b   1.000
_cell.length_c   1.000
_cell.angle_alpha   90.00
_cell.angle_beta   90.00
_cell.angle_gamma   90.00
#
_symmetry.space_group_name_H-M   'P 1'
#
loop_
_entity.id
_entity.type
_entity.pdbx_description
1 polymer ?
#
loop_
_entity_poly.entity_id
_entity_poly.type
_entity_poly.pdbx_seq_one_letter_code
_entity_poly.pdbx_strand_id
1 'polypeptide(L)' 'MAIADIFEALTARDRPYKKGKTLSQAMRILGFMKDDAHIDVDLFDIFVKEKIYLKYADGFLEPEQIDEVKI' A
#
# COMPACT_ATOMS: atom_id res chain seq x y z
N MET A 1 -13.15 -6.76 0.55
CA MET A 1 -12.26 -6.02 1.48
C MET A 1 -11.86 -4.74 0.78
N ALA A 2 -11.83 -3.61 1.48
CA ALA A 2 -11.46 -2.35 0.85
C ALA A 2 -9.94 -2.32 0.59
N ILE A 3 -9.51 -1.65 -0.49
CA ILE A 3 -8.09 -1.46 -0.82
C ILE A 3 -7.27 -0.91 0.36
N ALA A 4 -7.90 -0.07 1.19
CA ALA A 4 -7.30 0.49 2.40
C ALA A 4 -6.94 -0.59 3.44
N ASP A 5 -7.82 -1.55 3.70
CA ASP A 5 -7.58 -2.63 4.67
C ASP A 5 -6.38 -3.50 4.25
N ILE A 6 -6.29 -3.78 2.95
CA ILE A 6 -5.21 -4.60 2.38
C ILE A 6 -3.89 -3.83 2.46
N PHE A 7 -3.90 -2.55 2.10
CA PHE A 7 -2.73 -1.68 2.18
C PHE A 7 -2.22 -1.54 3.62
N GLU A 8 -3.12 -1.28 4.57
CA GLU A 8 -2.81 -1.23 5.99
C GLU A 8 -2.19 -2.55 6.44
N ALA A 9 -2.83 -3.69 6.17
CA ALA A 9 -2.30 -5.00 6.56
C ALA A 9 -0.93 -5.33 5.95
N LEU A 10 -0.64 -4.85 4.73
CA LEU A 10 0.67 -5.05 4.08
C LEU A 10 1.77 -4.22 4.76
N THR A 11 1.42 -3.02 5.21
CA THR A 11 2.38 -2.03 5.76
C THR A 11 2.47 -2.08 7.29
N ALA A 12 1.51 -2.74 7.95
CA ALA A 12 1.43 -2.86 9.39
C ALA A 12 2.67 -3.53 10.00
N ARG A 13 3.07 -3.01 11.18
CA ARG A 13 4.28 -3.35 11.94
C ARG A 13 3.99 -4.18 13.19
N ASP A 14 2.73 -4.52 13.39
CA ASP A 14 2.13 -5.27 14.50
C ASP A 14 2.70 -6.69 14.69
N ARG A 15 3.63 -7.13 13.83
CA ARG A 15 4.30 -8.42 13.94
C ARG A 15 5.71 -8.24 14.55
N PRO A 16 5.97 -8.70 15.78
CA PRO A 16 7.26 -8.52 16.47
C PRO A 16 8.48 -9.10 15.72
N TYR A 17 8.25 -9.97 14.73
CA TYR A 17 9.30 -10.68 13.99
C TYR A 17 9.36 -10.31 12.50
N LYS A 18 8.49 -9.42 12.02
CA LYS A 18 8.40 -9.11 10.59
C LYS A 18 8.16 -7.62 10.39
N LYS A 19 9.15 -6.94 9.82
CA LYS A 19 8.99 -5.56 9.39
C LYS A 19 7.85 -5.47 8.37
N GLY A 20 7.01 -4.44 8.51
CA GLY A 20 5.99 -4.10 7.52
C GLY A 20 6.63 -3.88 6.16
N LYS A 21 5.85 -4.08 5.08
CA LYS A 21 6.32 -3.83 3.72
C LYS A 21 6.67 -2.36 3.54
N THR A 22 7.63 -2.08 2.65
CA THR A 22 7.85 -0.71 2.18
C THR A 22 6.71 -0.28 1.25
N LEU A 23 6.59 1.02 0.98
CA LEU A 23 5.57 1.54 0.07
C LEU A 23 5.67 0.93 -1.31
N SER A 24 6.85 0.85 -1.89
CA SER A 24 7.06 0.27 -3.22
C SER A 24 6.61 -1.18 -3.28
N GLN A 25 6.87 -1.96 -2.21
CA GLN A 25 6.44 -3.36 -2.10
C GLN A 25 4.92 -3.48 -1.97
N ALA A 26 4.30 -2.68 -1.11
CA ALA A 26 2.85 -2.71 -0.91
C ALA A 26 2.10 -2.30 -2.19
N MET A 27 2.54 -1.21 -2.84
CA MET A 27 1.95 -0.72 -4.09
C MET A 27 2.13 -1.71 -5.23
N ARG A 28 3.28 -2.39 -5.33
CA ARG A 28 3.49 -3.46 -6.31
C ARG A 28 2.53 -4.64 -6.11
N ILE A 29 2.31 -5.05 -4.85
CA ILE A 29 1.36 -6.13 -4.55
C ILE A 29 -0.07 -5.72 -4.91
N LEU A 30 -0.48 -4.50 -4.55
CA LEU A 30 -1.79 -3.99 -4.93
C LEU A 30 -1.97 -3.89 -6.45
N GLY A 31 -0.92 -3.51 -7.20
CA GLY A 31 -0.92 -3.54 -8.66
C GLY A 31 -1.21 -4.94 -9.21
N PHE A 32 -0.52 -5.97 -8.69
CA PHE A 32 -0.83 -7.35 -9.09
C PHE A 32 -2.24 -7.79 -8.68
N MET A 33 -2.74 -7.38 -7.52
CA MET A 33 -4.11 -7.67 -7.11
C MET A 33 -5.15 -7.00 -8.01
N LYS A 34 -4.85 -5.80 -8.52
CA LYS A 34 -5.67 -5.12 -9.53
C LYS A 34 -5.67 -5.94 -10.82
N ASP A 35 -4.49 -6.33 -11.30
CA ASP A 35 -4.34 -7.07 -12.56
C ASP A 35 -5.05 -8.44 -12.52
N ASP A 36 -5.04 -9.10 -11.35
CA ASP A 36 -5.75 -10.35 -11.10
C ASP A 36 -7.25 -10.17 -10.75
N ALA A 37 -7.78 -8.95 -10.84
CA ALA A 37 -9.17 -8.58 -10.50
C ALA A 37 -9.59 -8.93 -9.05
N HIS A 38 -8.63 -9.01 -8.12
CA HIS A 38 -8.88 -9.18 -6.69
C HIS A 38 -9.31 -7.88 -6.00
N ILE A 39 -8.99 -6.73 -6.59
CA ILE A 39 -9.46 -5.40 -6.16
C ILE A 39 -10.02 -4.64 -7.36
N ASP A 40 -10.93 -3.70 -7.07
CA ASP A 40 -11.55 -2.85 -8.08
C ASP A 40 -10.51 -1.90 -8.71
N VAL A 41 -10.48 -1.88 -10.04
CA VAL A 41 -9.52 -1.09 -10.84
C VAL A 41 -9.70 0.41 -10.60
N ASP A 42 -10.94 0.89 -10.58
CA ASP A 42 -11.24 2.31 -10.42
C ASP A 42 -10.84 2.79 -9.02
N LEU A 43 -11.06 1.97 -8.00
CA LEU A 43 -10.62 2.27 -6.64
C LEU A 43 -9.09 2.30 -6.52
N PHE A 44 -8.38 1.37 -7.15
CA PHE A 44 -6.92 1.41 -7.18
C PHE A 44 -6.40 2.66 -7.90
N ASP A 45 -6.98 3.00 -9.04
CA ASP A 45 -6.55 4.17 -9.82
C ASP A 45 -6.79 5.47 -9.06
N ILE A 46 -7.91 5.62 -8.34
CA ILE A 46 -8.15 6.75 -7.43
C ILE A 46 -7.13 6.76 -6.29
N PHE A 47 -6.86 5.61 -5.67
CA PHE A 47 -5.92 5.48 -4.56
C PHE A 47 -4.50 5.94 -4.94
N VAL A 48 -4.05 5.61 -6.15
CA VAL A 48 -2.78 6.05 -6.71
C VAL A 48 -2.81 7.52 -7.12
N LYS A 49 -3.81 7.94 -7.91
CA LYS A 49 -3.93 9.28 -8.48
C LYS A 49 -4.01 10.35 -7.39
N GLU A 50 -4.80 10.11 -6.36
CA GLU A 50 -4.98 11.03 -5.23
C GLU A 50 -3.87 10.92 -4.17
N LYS A 51 -2.86 10.08 -4.45
CA LYS A 51 -1.70 9.80 -3.59
C LYS A 51 -2.11 9.45 -2.16
N ILE A 52 -3.20 8.69 -2.01
CA ILE A 52 -3.75 8.33 -0.71
C ILE A 52 -2.72 7.49 0.07
N TYR A 53 -2.01 6.59 -0.62
CA TYR A 53 -0.92 5.79 -0.04
C TYR A 53 0.18 6.65 0.57
N LEU A 54 0.55 7.79 -0.04
CA LEU A 54 1.55 8.72 0.51
C LEU A 54 1.01 9.48 1.71
N LYS A 55 -0.24 10.00 1.63
CA LYS A 55 -0.88 10.70 2.75
C LYS A 55 -0.96 9.81 4.00
N TYR A 56 -1.27 8.53 3.80
CA TYR A 56 -1.23 7.54 4.88
C TYR A 56 0.21 7.30 5.37
N ALA A 57 1.16 7.13 4.46
CA ALA A 57 2.56 6.89 4.80
C ALA A 57 3.14 7.97 5.72
N ASP A 58 2.92 9.23 5.38
CA ASP A 58 3.43 10.38 6.13
C ASP A 58 2.89 10.46 7.57
N GLY A 59 1.71 9.88 7.83
CA GLY A 59 1.07 9.91 9.15
C GLY A 59 1.27 8.65 9.99
N PHE A 60 1.46 7.49 9.35
CA PHE A 60 1.36 6.19 10.03
C PHE A 60 2.51 5.23 9.76
N LEU A 61 3.31 5.45 8.72
CA LEU A 61 4.45 4.60 8.41
C LEU A 61 5.74 5.24 8.88
N GLU A 62 6.75 4.40 9.05
CA GLU A 62 8.05 4.87 9.52
C GLU A 62 8.98 5.19 8.37
N PRO A 63 9.97 6.09 8.58
CA PRO A 63 10.78 6.62 7.49
C PRO A 63 11.44 5.53 6.64
N GLU A 64 11.81 4.39 7.22
CA GLU A 64 12.45 3.29 6.50
C GLU A 64 11.48 2.52 5.58
N GLN A 65 10.17 2.67 5.78
CA GLN A 65 9.14 2.09 4.90
C GLN A 65 8.74 3.03 3.76
N ILE A 66 9.07 4.32 3.84
CA ILE A 66 8.71 5.34 2.86
C ILE A 66 9.79 5.40 1.78
N ASP A 67 9.77 4.43 0.87
CA ASP A 67 10.65 4.37 -0.29
C ASP A 67 9.96 4.87 -1.56
N GLU A 68 10.76 5.13 -2.61
CA GLU A 68 10.25 5.61 -3.88
C GLU A 68 9.36 4.56 -4.55
N VAL A 69 8.11 4.94 -4.83
CA VAL A 69 7.17 4.11 -5.57
C VAL A 69 7.29 4.42 -7.06
N LYS A 70 7.64 3.40 -7.85
CA LYS A 70 7.60 3.46 -9.32
C LYS A 70 6.28 2.86 -9.78
N ILE A 71 5.41 3.71 -10.33
CA ILE A 71 4.08 3.36 -10.87
C ILE A 71 4.24 3.01 -12.34
#